data_AF-A0A660QSL4-F1
#
_entry.id   AF-A0A660QSL4-F1
#
_cell.length_a   1.000
_cell.length_b   1.000
_cell.length_c   1.000
_cell.angle_alpha   90.00
_cell.angle_beta   90.00
_cell.angle_gamma   90.00
#
_symmetry.space_group_name_H-M   'P 1'
#
loop_
_entity.id
_entity.type
_entity.pdbx_description
1 polymer ?
#
loop_
_entity_poly.entity_id
_entity_poly.type
_entity_poly.pdbx_seq_one_letter_code
_entity_poly.pdbx_strand_id
1 'polypeptide(L)'
;MNKYVKLIVAITAIVGYVLILRCVAPSREPYFFLGIALIGCMAWLYGIASGLLTALLLVPATSYIYSQFGVSTSYMAFAGSPAYIAVEVLAAVVPGVLNNRIGRLTKRESMLAGANEKLQKALSQVQEIGGIHSLCTVCKSILDDDGSWTKVDIYLKEKTKAEFSHGMCPDCAKEYGITPKPEPEGVTTGNPVSSPE
;
A
#
# COMPACT_ATOMS: atom_id res chain seq x y z
N MET A 1 -4.25 -14.69 9.72
CA MET A 1 -4.23 -15.73 10.79
C MET A 1 -5.22 -15.34 11.88
N ASN A 2 -6.19 -16.22 12.19
CA ASN A 2 -7.26 -15.94 13.16
C ASN A 2 -6.67 -15.70 14.58
N LYS A 3 -7.29 -14.83 15.38
CA LYS A 3 -6.88 -14.52 16.76
C LYS A 3 -6.77 -15.79 17.61
N TYR A 4 -7.66 -16.76 17.39
CA TYR A 4 -7.65 -18.06 18.06
C TYR A 4 -6.43 -18.91 17.69
N VAL A 5 -6.03 -18.92 16.40
CA VAL A 5 -4.87 -19.69 15.94
C VAL A 5 -3.58 -19.15 16.58
N LYS A 6 -3.42 -17.82 16.64
CA LYS A 6 -2.30 -17.19 17.35
C LYS A 6 -2.24 -17.63 18.82
N LEU A 7 -3.40 -17.77 19.46
CA LEU A 7 -3.52 -18.05 20.90
C LEU A 7 -3.19 -19.51 21.20
N ILE A 8 -3.67 -20.43 20.37
CA ILE A 8 -3.32 -21.84 20.47
C ILE A 8 -1.81 -22.01 20.30
N VAL A 9 -1.21 -21.40 19.28
CA VAL A 9 0.25 -21.45 19.04
C VAL A 9 1.04 -20.94 20.25
N ALA A 10 0.66 -19.78 20.79
CA ALA A 10 1.31 -19.21 21.97
C ALA A 10 1.24 -20.13 23.20
N ILE A 11 0.05 -20.65 23.51
CA ILE A 11 -0.15 -21.55 24.66
C ILE A 11 0.66 -22.83 24.47
N THR A 12 0.60 -23.45 23.28
CA THR A 12 1.37 -24.68 23.00
C THR A 12 2.88 -24.45 23.11
N ALA A 13 3.40 -23.30 22.68
CA ALA A 13 4.82 -22.97 22.78
C ALA A 13 5.26 -22.75 24.24
N ILE A 14 4.47 -22.05 25.04
CA ILE A 14 4.75 -21.82 26.47
C ILE A 14 4.69 -23.15 27.25
N VAL A 15 3.61 -23.92 27.07
CA VAL A 15 3.42 -25.21 27.75
C VAL A 15 4.52 -26.19 27.32
N GLY A 16 4.84 -26.26 26.03
CA GLY A 16 5.94 -27.07 25.52
C GLY A 16 7.29 -26.70 26.14
N TYR A 17 7.60 -25.39 26.24
CA TYR A 17 8.83 -24.92 26.88
C TYR A 17 8.94 -25.36 28.35
N VAL A 18 7.87 -25.17 29.12
CA VAL A 18 7.85 -25.54 30.55
C VAL A 18 7.95 -27.07 30.73
N LEU A 19 7.29 -27.86 29.88
CA LEU A 19 7.35 -29.32 29.92
C LEU A 19 8.74 -29.85 29.55
N ILE A 20 9.37 -29.27 28.53
CA ILE A 20 10.76 -29.60 28.14
C ILE A 20 11.72 -29.31 29.29
N LEU A 21 11.61 -28.14 29.93
CA LEU A 21 12.42 -27.81 31.10
C LEU A 21 12.20 -28.76 32.28
N ARG A 22 10.98 -29.26 32.48
CA ARG A 22 10.66 -30.20 33.57
C ARG A 22 11.12 -31.63 33.30
N CYS A 23 11.00 -32.11 32.06
CA CYS A 23 11.21 -33.54 31.73
C CYS A 23 12.61 -33.83 31.23
N VAL A 24 13.23 -32.88 30.51
CA VAL A 24 14.47 -33.14 29.78
C VAL A 24 15.68 -32.62 30.51
N ALA A 25 15.58 -31.56 31.33
CA ALA A 25 16.71 -30.78 31.88
C ALA A 25 17.91 -31.63 32.36
N PRO A 26 18.89 -31.91 31.47
CA PRO A 26 20.13 -32.55 31.82
C PRO A 26 21.08 -31.44 32.27
N SER A 27 21.96 -31.76 33.21
CA SER A 27 22.94 -30.84 33.78
C SER A 27 23.99 -30.25 32.81
N ARG A 28 23.93 -30.55 31.49
CA ARG A 28 24.99 -30.23 30.53
C ARG A 28 24.65 -29.31 29.37
N GLU A 29 23.38 -29.07 29.02
CA GLU A 29 23.04 -28.20 27.88
C GLU A 29 22.12 -27.03 28.27
N PRO A 30 22.46 -25.78 27.91
CA PRO A 30 21.70 -24.61 28.34
C PRO A 30 20.51 -24.30 27.42
N TYR A 31 19.29 -24.44 27.94
CA TYR A 31 18.00 -24.19 27.24
C TYR A 31 17.66 -22.70 27.00
N PHE A 32 18.64 -21.80 27.01
CA PHE A 32 18.43 -20.35 26.84
C PHE A 32 17.82 -19.99 25.48
N PHE A 33 18.27 -20.67 24.41
CA PHE A 33 17.81 -20.38 23.05
C PHE A 33 16.30 -20.56 22.89
N LEU A 34 15.71 -21.54 23.58
CA LEU A 34 14.27 -21.79 23.54
C LEU A 34 13.47 -20.68 24.23
N GLY A 35 13.98 -20.13 25.34
CA GLY A 35 13.34 -19.00 26.02
C GLY A 35 13.38 -17.72 25.19
N ILE A 36 14.54 -17.40 24.62
CA ILE A 36 14.74 -16.26 23.72
C ILE A 36 13.83 -16.38 22.48
N ALA A 37 13.76 -17.58 21.88
CA ALA A 37 12.89 -17.84 20.73
C ALA A 37 11.41 -17.69 21.09
N LEU A 38 10.98 -18.14 22.27
CA LEU A 38 9.62 -17.98 22.75
C LEU A 38 9.24 -16.51 22.92
N ILE A 39 10.11 -15.71 23.54
CA ILE A 39 9.93 -14.26 23.71
C ILE A 39 9.78 -13.57 22.34
N GLY A 40 10.66 -13.89 21.39
CA GLY A 40 10.59 -13.33 20.04
C GLY A 40 9.33 -13.73 19.28
N CYS A 41 8.89 -14.98 19.42
CA CYS A 41 7.64 -15.46 18.83
C CYS A 41 6.41 -14.73 19.40
N MET A 42 6.34 -14.57 20.72
CA MET A 42 5.26 -13.82 21.38
C MET A 42 5.24 -12.36 20.93
N ALA A 43 6.41 -11.72 20.88
CA ALA A 43 6.56 -10.36 20.37
C ALA A 43 6.10 -10.20 18.91
N TRP A 44 6.39 -11.19 18.06
CA TRP A 44 5.95 -11.16 16.66
C TRP A 44 4.44 -11.30 16.53
N LEU A 45 3.82 -12.21 17.29
CA LEU A 45 2.40 -12.52 17.15
C LEU A 45 1.46 -11.45 17.75
N TYR A 46 1.86 -10.92 18.90
CA TYR A 46 1.02 -10.07 19.77
C TYR A 46 1.63 -8.68 20.05
N GLY A 47 2.84 -8.41 19.57
CA GLY A 47 3.51 -7.13 19.71
C GLY A 47 4.47 -7.06 20.89
N ILE A 48 5.27 -5.99 20.92
CA ILE A 48 6.42 -5.81 21.81
C ILE A 48 6.03 -5.96 23.30
N ALA A 49 4.89 -5.40 23.72
CA ALA A 49 4.43 -5.46 25.11
C ALA A 49 4.26 -6.90 25.62
N SER A 50 3.71 -7.78 24.79
CA SER A 50 3.52 -9.20 25.14
C SER A 50 4.85 -9.97 25.23
N GLY A 51 5.82 -9.64 24.38
CA GLY A 51 7.17 -10.20 24.44
C GLY A 51 7.88 -9.79 25.73
N LEU A 52 7.82 -8.51 26.10
CA LEU A 52 8.39 -8.00 27.35
C LEU A 52 7.72 -8.62 28.58
N LEU A 53 6.39 -8.77 28.57
CA LEU A 53 5.67 -9.46 29.65
C LEU A 53 6.08 -10.93 29.75
N THR A 54 6.26 -11.59 28.61
CA THR A 54 6.73 -12.98 28.57
C THR A 54 8.14 -13.08 29.16
N ALA A 55 9.07 -12.21 28.77
CA ALA A 55 10.43 -12.15 29.34
C ALA A 55 10.40 -11.94 30.86
N LEU A 56 9.60 -10.96 31.32
CA LEU A 56 9.44 -10.64 32.74
C LEU A 56 8.95 -11.83 33.57
N LEU A 57 8.08 -12.68 33.03
CA LEU A 57 7.55 -13.87 33.70
C LEU A 57 8.47 -15.09 33.54
N LEU A 58 9.15 -15.23 32.40
CA LEU A 58 9.95 -16.41 32.08
C LEU A 58 11.25 -16.47 32.89
N VAL A 59 11.90 -15.32 33.13
CA VAL A 59 13.14 -15.22 33.91
C VAL A 59 12.99 -15.74 35.35
N PRO A 60 12.02 -15.26 36.16
CA PRO A 60 11.83 -15.78 37.52
C PRO A 60 11.32 -17.23 37.52
N ALA A 61 10.47 -17.61 36.56
CA ALA A 61 9.96 -18.97 36.45
C ALA A 61 11.08 -19.99 36.16
N THR A 62 11.98 -19.65 35.23
CA THR A 62 13.14 -20.49 34.91
C THR A 62 14.12 -20.57 36.07
N SER A 63 14.40 -19.44 36.74
CA SER A 63 15.21 -19.41 37.96
C SER A 63 14.65 -20.31 39.06
N TYR A 64 13.34 -20.26 39.30
CA TYR A 64 12.66 -21.14 40.27
C TYR A 64 12.78 -22.61 39.89
N ILE A 65 12.53 -22.98 38.63
CA ILE A 65 12.68 -24.36 38.16
C ILE A 65 14.12 -24.83 38.36
N TYR A 66 15.12 -24.03 37.97
CA TYR A 66 16.53 -24.38 38.14
C TYR A 66 17.01 -24.41 39.59
N SER A 67 16.30 -23.79 40.54
CA SER A 67 16.61 -23.96 41.96
C SER A 67 16.27 -25.36 42.48
N GLN A 68 15.37 -26.09 41.81
CA GLN A 68 14.90 -27.41 42.23
C GLN A 68 15.80 -28.54 41.70
N PHE A 69 16.52 -28.29 40.61
CA PHE A 69 17.48 -29.21 40.01
C PHE A 69 18.87 -28.67 40.36
N GLY A 70 19.81 -29.47 40.88
CA GLY A 70 21.13 -28.98 41.33
C GLY A 70 22.03 -28.45 40.21
N VAL A 71 21.65 -27.34 39.56
CA VAL A 71 22.34 -26.69 38.45
C VAL A 71 23.60 -25.97 38.95
N SER A 72 24.64 -25.93 38.13
CA SER A 72 25.91 -25.26 38.44
C SER A 72 25.74 -23.76 38.74
N THR A 73 26.38 -23.25 39.79
CA THR A 73 26.34 -21.84 40.22
C THR A 73 26.76 -20.85 39.13
N SER A 74 27.68 -21.24 38.24
CA SER A 74 28.12 -20.43 37.09
C SER A 74 26.97 -20.06 36.14
N TYR A 75 25.97 -20.94 36.01
CA TYR A 75 24.80 -20.73 35.17
C TYR A 75 23.87 -19.67 35.74
N MET A 76 23.58 -19.73 37.04
CA MET A 76 22.72 -18.74 37.69
C MET A 76 23.33 -17.34 37.62
N ALA A 77 24.66 -17.24 37.70
CA ALA A 77 25.38 -15.98 37.52
C ALA A 77 25.29 -15.45 36.07
N PHE A 78 25.33 -16.33 35.06
CA PHE A 78 25.16 -15.93 33.66
C PHE A 78 23.74 -15.47 33.34
N ALA A 79 22.71 -16.19 33.82
CA ALA A 79 21.31 -15.83 33.60
C ALA A 79 20.93 -14.49 34.27
N GLY A 80 21.60 -14.14 35.38
CA GLY A 80 21.47 -12.82 36.01
C GLY A 80 22.34 -11.72 35.40
N SER A 81 23.15 -12.04 34.38
CA SER A 81 24.04 -11.06 33.75
C SER A 81 23.23 -9.97 33.03
N PRO A 82 23.60 -8.69 33.15
CA PRO A 82 23.00 -7.60 32.37
C PRO A 82 23.02 -7.86 30.86
N ALA A 83 24.03 -8.59 30.37
CA ALA A 83 24.14 -8.96 28.96
C ALA A 83 23.02 -9.92 28.51
N TYR A 84 22.64 -10.88 29.37
CA TYR A 84 21.58 -11.83 29.06
C TYR A 84 20.20 -11.15 29.05
N ILE A 85 19.93 -10.29 30.04
CA ILE A 85 18.71 -9.48 30.09
C ILE A 85 18.60 -8.58 28.84
N ALA A 86 19.71 -7.97 28.41
CA ALA A 86 19.74 -7.18 27.18
C ALA A 86 19.36 -8.01 25.93
N VAL A 87 19.84 -9.26 25.83
CA VAL A 87 19.48 -10.16 24.73
C VAL A 87 17.99 -10.50 24.73
N GLU A 88 17.39 -10.76 25.89
CA GLU A 88 15.95 -11.02 25.99
C GLU A 88 15.11 -9.80 25.59
N VAL A 89 15.53 -8.60 26.01
CA VAL A 89 14.88 -7.34 25.59
C VAL A 89 15.00 -7.15 24.08
N LEU A 90 16.19 -7.38 23.49
CA LEU A 90 16.38 -7.30 22.04
C LEU A 90 15.52 -8.33 21.31
N ALA A 91 15.39 -9.55 21.84
CA ALA A 91 14.53 -10.58 21.30
C ALA A 91 13.04 -10.21 21.36
N ALA A 92 12.60 -9.38 22.31
CA ALA A 92 11.24 -8.83 22.31
C ALA A 92 11.08 -7.64 21.34
N VAL A 93 12.06 -6.72 21.32
CA VAL A 93 11.92 -5.44 20.60
C VAL A 93 12.15 -5.61 19.09
N VAL A 94 13.21 -6.31 18.68
CA VAL A 94 13.60 -6.40 17.26
C VAL A 94 12.49 -7.06 16.40
N PRO A 95 11.96 -8.25 16.76
CA PRO A 95 10.90 -8.89 15.97
C PRO A 95 9.60 -8.08 15.97
N GLY A 96 9.25 -7.46 17.10
CA GLY A 96 8.05 -6.62 17.21
C GLY A 96 8.13 -5.34 16.37
N VAL A 97 9.27 -4.65 16.36
CA VAL A 97 9.49 -3.48 15.49
C VAL A 97 9.48 -3.88 14.02
N LEU A 98 10.13 -5.00 13.67
CA LEU A 98 10.18 -5.48 12.29
C LEU A 98 8.78 -5.83 11.77
N ASN A 99 7.98 -6.57 12.54
CA ASN A 99 6.62 -6.92 12.15
C ASN A 99 5.73 -5.67 11.99
N ASN A 100 5.85 -4.68 12.88
CA ASN A 100 5.15 -3.40 12.74
C ASN A 100 5.56 -2.64 11.46
N ARG A 101 6.85 -2.67 11.08
CA ARG A 101 7.33 -2.05 9.84
C ARG A 101 6.78 -2.75 8.61
N ILE A 102 6.79 -4.09 8.60
CA ILE A 102 6.25 -4.90 7.51
C ILE A 102 4.76 -4.56 7.29
N GLY A 103 3.96 -4.53 8.34
CA GLY A 103 2.53 -4.19 8.24
C GLY A 103 2.26 -2.76 7.74
N ARG A 104 3.17 -1.81 8.00
CA ARG A 104 3.07 -0.44 7.45
C ARG A 104 3.42 -0.39 5.97
N LEU A 105 4.43 -1.16 5.54
CA LEU A 105 4.85 -1.23 4.15
C LEU A 105 3.75 -1.82 3.28
N THR A 106 3.16 -2.94 3.69
CA THR A 106 2.06 -3.57 2.94
C THR A 106 0.85 -2.65 2.80
N LYS A 107 0.54 -1.84 3.83
CA LYS A 107 -0.55 -0.85 3.77
C LYS A 107 -0.23 0.29 2.80
N ARG A 108 1.03 0.74 2.72
CA ARG A 108 1.45 1.74 1.73
C ARG A 108 1.36 1.19 0.32
N GLU A 109 1.81 -0.04 0.11
CA GLU A 109 1.69 -0.68 -1.21
C GLU A 109 0.23 -0.80 -1.64
N SER A 110 -0.68 -1.22 -0.76
CA SER A 110 -2.11 -1.27 -1.11
C SER A 110 -2.70 0.12 -1.42
N MET A 111 -2.24 1.16 -0.73
CA MET A 111 -2.68 2.54 -0.99
C MET A 111 -2.16 3.05 -2.33
N LEU A 112 -0.89 2.78 -2.64
CA LEU A 112 -0.29 3.11 -3.94
C LEU A 112 -0.97 2.36 -5.08
N ALA A 113 -1.25 1.07 -4.91
CA ALA A 113 -1.97 0.26 -5.89
C ALA A 113 -3.36 0.84 -6.19
N GLY A 114 -4.15 1.15 -5.14
CA GLY A 114 -5.47 1.76 -5.32
C GLY A 114 -5.44 3.17 -5.91
N ALA A 115 -4.42 3.98 -5.58
CA ALA A 115 -4.24 5.30 -6.20
C ALA A 115 -3.86 5.18 -7.68
N ASN A 116 -2.99 4.23 -8.02
CA ASN A 116 -2.58 3.95 -9.39
C ASN A 116 -3.78 3.49 -10.23
N GLU A 117 -4.62 2.60 -9.71
CA GLU A 117 -5.86 2.17 -10.37
C GLU A 117 -6.80 3.36 -10.64
N LYS A 118 -6.96 4.27 -9.67
CA LYS A 118 -7.78 5.49 -9.86
C LYS A 118 -7.21 6.41 -10.93
N LEU A 119 -5.88 6.61 -10.95
CA LEU A 119 -5.21 7.41 -11.98
C LEU A 119 -5.38 6.77 -13.35
N GLN A 120 -5.17 5.46 -13.48
CA GLN A 120 -5.39 4.73 -14.73
C GLN A 120 -6.84 4.86 -15.20
N LYS A 121 -7.81 4.78 -14.28
CA LYS A 121 -9.22 4.97 -14.62
C LYS A 121 -9.51 6.40 -15.08
N ALA A 122 -8.98 7.42 -14.40
CA ALA A 122 -9.13 8.80 -14.81
C ALA A 122 -8.51 9.06 -16.18
N LEU A 123 -7.31 8.53 -16.44
CA LEU A 123 -6.66 8.59 -17.74
C LEU A 123 -7.49 7.88 -18.82
N SER A 124 -8.08 6.71 -18.53
CA SER A 124 -8.98 6.03 -19.48
C SER A 124 -10.29 6.78 -19.74
N GLN A 125 -10.69 7.68 -18.83
CA GLN A 125 -11.88 8.52 -18.97
C GLN A 125 -11.59 9.84 -19.69
N VAL A 126 -10.33 10.25 -19.76
CA VAL A 126 -9.92 11.28 -20.72
C VAL A 126 -10.00 10.62 -22.09
N GLN A 127 -11.15 10.78 -22.75
CA GLN A 127 -11.36 10.44 -24.15
C GLN A 127 -10.42 11.31 -24.98
N GLU A 128 -9.16 10.91 -25.07
CA GLU A 128 -8.28 11.42 -26.10
C GLU A 128 -8.92 11.05 -27.44
N ILE A 129 -9.02 12.03 -28.33
CA ILE A 129 -9.13 11.76 -29.77
C ILE A 129 -7.77 11.18 -30.20
N GLY A 130 -7.46 9.99 -29.71
CA GLY A 130 -6.16 9.38 -29.80
C GLY A 130 -6.12 8.49 -31.03
N GLY A 131 -5.42 8.94 -32.07
CA GLY A 131 -5.23 8.16 -33.30
C GLY A 131 -5.24 9.00 -34.57
N ILE A 132 -4.94 8.35 -35.70
CA ILE A 132 -5.08 8.95 -37.03
C ILE A 132 -6.46 8.56 -37.56
N HIS A 133 -7.42 9.48 -37.49
CA HIS A 133 -8.72 9.27 -38.11
C HIS A 133 -8.67 9.62 -39.60
N SER A 134 -9.28 8.76 -40.41
CA SER A 134 -9.41 9.02 -41.84
C SER A 134 -10.47 10.08 -42.09
N LEU A 135 -10.09 11.14 -42.81
CA LEU A 135 -10.98 12.21 -43.24
C LEU A 135 -11.33 12.04 -44.71
N CYS A 136 -12.61 12.21 -45.05
CA CYS A 136 -13.02 12.29 -46.44
C CYS A 136 -12.49 13.59 -47.06
N THR A 137 -11.74 13.48 -48.15
CA THR A 137 -11.15 14.62 -48.84
C THR A 137 -12.18 15.56 -49.48
N VAL A 138 -13.39 15.07 -49.75
CA VAL A 138 -14.46 15.84 -50.40
C VAL A 138 -15.35 16.55 -49.36
N CYS A 139 -15.93 15.80 -48.44
CA CYS A 139 -16.93 16.33 -47.49
C CYS A 139 -16.39 16.59 -46.09
N LYS A 140 -15.10 16.30 -45.82
CA LYS A 140 -14.46 16.44 -44.51
C LYS A 140 -15.21 15.72 -43.38
N SER A 141 -15.85 14.59 -43.66
CA SER A 141 -16.38 13.71 -42.61
C SER A 141 -15.26 12.82 -42.06
N ILE A 142 -15.36 12.41 -40.80
CA ILE A 142 -14.45 11.48 -40.11
C ILE A 142 -15.03 10.07 -40.20
N LEU A 143 -14.16 9.09 -40.47
CA LEU A 143 -14.49 7.68 -40.30
C LEU A 143 -14.33 7.30 -38.82
N ASP A 144 -15.44 6.93 -38.19
CA ASP A 144 -15.50 6.49 -36.80
C ASP A 144 -15.01 5.03 -36.64
N ASP A 145 -14.75 4.62 -35.40
CA ASP A 145 -14.30 3.27 -35.05
C ASP A 145 -15.31 2.19 -35.46
N ASP A 146 -16.60 2.55 -35.54
CA ASP A 146 -17.70 1.69 -36.00
C ASP A 146 -17.77 1.57 -37.54
N GLY A 147 -16.86 2.22 -38.27
CA GLY A 147 -16.82 2.23 -39.74
C GLY A 147 -17.88 3.14 -40.39
N SER A 148 -18.53 4.00 -39.60
CA SER A 148 -19.51 4.97 -40.08
C SER A 148 -18.84 6.32 -40.39
N TRP A 149 -19.40 7.07 -41.34
CA TRP A 149 -18.94 8.43 -41.65
C TRP A 149 -19.78 9.46 -40.89
N THR A 150 -19.12 10.25 -40.06
CA THR A 150 -19.75 11.30 -39.24
C THR A 150 -19.10 12.65 -39.54
N LYS A 151 -19.87 13.74 -39.55
CA LYS A 151 -19.28 15.07 -39.75
C LYS A 151 -18.34 15.41 -38.60
N VAL A 152 -17.24 16.11 -38.91
CA VAL A 152 -16.19 16.48 -37.94
C VAL A 152 -16.74 17.23 -36.73
N ASP A 153 -17.64 18.18 -36.95
CA ASP A 153 -18.24 19.00 -35.89
C ASP A 153 -19.03 18.14 -34.90
N ILE A 154 -19.83 17.19 -35.40
CA ILE A 154 -20.59 16.24 -34.58
C ILE A 154 -19.63 15.31 -33.84
N TYR A 155 -18.68 14.71 -34.55
CA TYR A 155 -17.70 13.78 -33.98
C TYR A 155 -16.88 14.44 -32.85
N LEU A 156 -16.35 15.64 -33.09
CA LEU A 156 -15.59 16.39 -32.07
C LEU A 156 -16.47 16.82 -30.90
N LYS A 157 -17.72 17.22 -31.15
CA LYS A 157 -18.65 17.63 -30.09
C LYS A 157 -19.07 16.45 -29.21
N GLU A 158 -19.14 15.24 -29.76
CA GLU A 158 -19.45 14.03 -28.99
C GLU A 158 -18.26 13.52 -28.17
N LYS A 159 -17.04 13.62 -28.71
CA LYS A 159 -15.80 13.14 -28.07
C LYS A 159 -15.11 14.19 -27.20
N THR A 160 -15.57 15.45 -27.22
CA THR A 160 -14.99 16.55 -26.43
C THR A 160 -16.08 17.42 -25.82
N LYS A 161 -15.68 18.46 -25.06
CA LYS A 161 -16.60 19.49 -24.55
C LYS A 161 -16.62 20.76 -25.43
N ALA A 162 -16.20 20.67 -26.69
CA ALA A 162 -16.13 21.82 -27.59
C ALA A 162 -17.50 22.21 -28.15
N GLU A 163 -17.78 23.51 -28.22
CA GLU A 163 -18.93 24.07 -28.93
C GLU A 163 -18.48 24.78 -30.20
N PHE A 164 -19.14 24.51 -31.32
CA PHE A 164 -18.80 25.07 -32.62
C PHE A 164 -19.86 26.06 -33.09
N SER A 165 -19.41 27.21 -33.59
CA SER A 165 -20.22 28.15 -34.37
C SER A 165 -19.82 28.09 -35.84
N HIS A 166 -20.78 28.37 -36.73
CA HIS A 166 -20.53 28.36 -38.17
C HIS A 166 -20.16 29.78 -38.62
N GLY A 167 -18.94 29.94 -39.15
CA GLY A 167 -18.45 31.18 -39.75
C GLY A 167 -17.87 30.91 -41.14
N MET A 168 -17.84 31.94 -41.99
CA MET A 168 -17.18 31.88 -43.29
C MET A 168 -15.81 32.55 -43.18
N CYS A 169 -14.73 31.87 -43.62
CA CYS A 169 -13.41 32.48 -43.61
C CYS A 169 -13.29 33.57 -44.70
N PRO A 170 -12.37 34.55 -44.55
CA PRO A 170 -12.17 35.60 -45.54
C PRO A 170 -11.87 35.09 -46.95
N ASP A 171 -11.16 33.96 -47.08
CA ASP A 171 -10.83 33.35 -48.36
C ASP A 171 -12.08 32.83 -49.08
N CYS A 172 -12.96 32.12 -48.35
CA CYS A 172 -14.25 31.67 -48.87
C CYS A 172 -15.15 32.85 -49.23
N ALA A 173 -15.20 33.89 -48.38
CA ALA A 173 -16.00 35.08 -48.68
C ALA A 173 -15.55 35.74 -50.00
N LYS A 174 -14.23 35.83 -50.24
CA LYS A 174 -13.65 36.35 -51.48
C LYS A 174 -13.99 35.47 -52.70
N GLU A 175 -13.90 34.15 -52.56
CA GLU A 175 -14.19 33.19 -53.63
C GLU A 175 -15.66 33.21 -54.06
N TYR A 176 -16.58 33.33 -53.11
CA TYR A 176 -18.02 33.43 -53.37
C TYR A 176 -18.52 34.87 -53.63
N GLY A 177 -17.62 35.85 -53.71
CA GLY A 177 -17.98 37.25 -54.00
C GLY A 177 -18.81 37.93 -52.90
N ILE A 178 -18.75 37.41 -51.67
CA ILE A 178 -19.46 37.95 -50.52
C ILE A 178 -18.57 39.02 -49.88
N THR A 179 -18.98 40.29 -49.98
CA THR A 179 -18.32 41.37 -49.24
C THR A 179 -18.80 41.34 -47.79
N PRO A 180 -17.92 41.12 -46.81
CA PRO A 180 -18.32 41.18 -45.41
C PRO A 180 -18.80 42.60 -45.10
N LYS A 181 -20.04 42.71 -44.58
CA LYS A 181 -20.57 43.98 -44.08
C LYS A 181 -19.65 44.47 -42.96
N PRO A 182 -19.25 45.77 -42.91
CA PRO A 182 -18.45 46.27 -41.81
C PRO A 182 -19.17 45.97 -40.49
N GLU A 183 -18.45 45.29 -39.61
CA GLU A 183 -18.93 44.85 -38.31
C GLU A 183 -19.27 46.09 -37.47
N PRO A 184 -20.40 46.13 -36.75
CA PRO A 184 -20.64 47.22 -35.81
C PRO A 184 -19.58 47.17 -34.71
N GLU A 185 -18.85 48.27 -34.55
CA GLU A 185 -17.86 48.45 -33.49
C GLU A 185 -18.50 48.14 -32.12
N GLY A 186 -18.09 47.05 -31.47
CA GLY A 186 -18.40 46.81 -30.05
C GLY A 186 -19.04 45.48 -29.64
N VAL A 187 -18.69 44.34 -30.25
CA VAL A 187 -19.04 43.02 -29.68
C VAL A 187 -17.81 42.41 -29.01
N THR A 188 -17.68 42.62 -27.70
CA THR A 188 -16.69 41.93 -26.86
C THR A 188 -17.19 40.51 -26.57
N THR A 189 -16.89 39.55 -27.43
CA THR A 189 -17.05 38.12 -27.09
C THR A 189 -15.86 37.65 -26.23
N GLY A 190 -15.90 37.99 -24.95
CA GLY A 190 -15.06 37.35 -23.94
C GLY A 190 -15.96 36.64 -22.94
N ASN A 191 -16.17 35.33 -23.11
CA ASN A 191 -16.74 34.50 -22.05
C ASN A 191 -15.61 33.78 -21.30
N PRO A 192 -15.70 33.62 -19.97
CA PRO A 192 -14.59 33.15 -19.16
C PRO A 192 -14.41 31.65 -19.33
N VAL A 193 -13.17 31.23 -19.61
CA VAL A 193 -12.71 29.85 -19.45
C VAL A 193 -12.74 29.54 -17.95
N SER A 194 -13.71 28.72 -17.52
CA SER A 194 -13.68 28.07 -16.22
C SER A 194 -12.77 26.85 -16.28
N SER A 195 -11.53 27.01 -15.78
CA SER A 195 -10.68 25.89 -15.38
C SER A 195 -11.28 25.19 -14.15
N PRO A 196 -11.26 23.85 -14.06
CA PRO A 196 -11.48 23.16 -12.80
C PRO A 196 -10.22 23.21 -11.93
N GLU A 197 -10.44 23.44 -10.64
CA GLU A 197 -9.50 23.18 -9.53
C GLU A 197 -9.17 21.69 -9.38
#